data_AF-A0A261Q5J0-F1
#
_entry.id   AF-A0A261Q5J0-F1
#
_cell.length_a   1.000
_cell.length_b   1.000
_cell.length_c   1.000
_cell.angle_alpha   90.00
_cell.angle_beta   90.00
_cell.angle_gamma   90.00
#
_symmetry.space_group_name_H-M   'P 1'
#
loop_
_entity.id
_entity.type
_entity.pdbx_description
1 polymer ?
#
loop_
_entity_poly.entity_id
_entity_poly.type
_entity_poly.pdbx_seq_one_letter_code
_entity_poly.pdbx_strand_id
1 'polypeptide(L)'
;MKIVIRFFLLILLTILNDAGLFAQKLPLGFKSYSNKDGLSSSTIYSLCKDHFGFLWLATEDGLNRFDGTNFKIYRHDAEKTKA
;
A
#
# COMPACT_ATOMS: atom_id res chain seq x y z
N MET A 1 -10.53 -2.41 58.23
CA MET A 1 -9.34 -3.07 57.62
C MET A 1 -9.62 -3.75 56.27
N LYS A 2 -10.69 -4.55 56.12
CA LYS A 2 -11.00 -5.26 54.85
C LYS A 2 -11.30 -4.35 53.65
N ILE A 3 -11.92 -3.19 53.87
CA ILE A 3 -12.29 -2.24 52.79
C ILE A 3 -11.04 -1.60 52.16
N VAL A 4 -10.05 -1.22 52.99
CA VAL A 4 -8.79 -0.60 52.57
C VAL A 4 -7.94 -1.59 51.76
N ILE A 5 -7.92 -2.86 52.20
CA ILE A 5 -7.25 -3.95 51.48
C ILE A 5 -7.89 -4.17 50.10
N ARG A 6 -9.22 -4.10 49.98
CA ARG A 6 -9.91 -4.22 48.68
C ARG A 6 -9.57 -3.10 47.71
N PHE A 7 -9.53 -1.85 48.18
CA PHE A 7 -9.11 -0.72 47.36
C PHE A 7 -7.64 -0.85 46.92
N PHE A 8 -6.77 -1.29 47.83
CA PHE A 8 -5.36 -1.52 47.52
C PHE A 8 -5.17 -2.63 46.48
N LEU A 9 -5.92 -3.73 46.57
CA LEU A 9 -5.89 -4.82 45.60
C LEU A 9 -6.39 -4.39 44.22
N LEU A 10 -7.40 -3.53 44.13
CA LEU A 10 -7.91 -3.00 42.86
C LEU A 10 -6.88 -2.07 42.18
N ILE A 11 -6.22 -1.21 42.95
CA ILE A 11 -5.16 -0.33 42.43
C ILE A 11 -3.95 -1.13 41.96
N LEU A 12 -3.57 -2.19 42.70
CA LEU A 12 -2.50 -3.09 42.30
C LEU A 12 -2.85 -3.84 41.00
N LEU A 13 -4.11 -4.24 40.83
CA LEU A 13 -4.58 -4.92 39.61
C LEU A 13 -4.54 -4.00 38.38
N THR A 14 -4.80 -2.69 38.54
CA THR A 14 -4.71 -1.73 37.43
C THR A 14 -3.27 -1.42 37.04
N ILE A 15 -2.34 -1.33 38.01
CA ILE A 15 -0.92 -1.06 37.75
C ILE A 15 -0.23 -2.26 37.06
N LEU A 16 -0.70 -3.48 37.31
CA LEU A 16 -0.19 -4.70 36.65
C LEU A 16 -0.64 -4.86 35.19
N ASN A 17 -1.57 -4.02 34.69
CA ASN A 17 -2.04 -4.05 33.30
C ASN A 17 -1.33 -3.07 32.36
N ASP A 18 -0.37 -2.27 32.83
CA ASP A 18 0.44 -1.35 32.00
C ASP A 18 1.58 -2.08 31.24
N ALA A 19 1.30 -3.28 30.74
CA ALA A 19 2.20 -3.98 29.83
C ALA A 19 2.11 -3.33 28.43
N GLY A 20 2.76 -2.18 28.29
CA GLY A 20 3.21 -1.57 27.02
C GLY A 20 2.30 -1.81 25.81
N LEU A 21 1.23 -1.03 25.70
CA LEU A 21 0.52 -0.86 24.42
C LEU A 21 1.40 -0.05 23.46
N PHE A 22 2.46 -0.68 22.93
CA PHE A 22 3.22 -0.09 21.84
C PHE A 22 2.32 -0.05 20.60
N ALA A 23 2.09 1.15 20.06
CA ALA A 23 1.46 1.28 18.77
C ALA A 23 2.23 0.44 17.74
N GLN A 24 1.50 -0.28 16.87
CA GLN A 24 2.13 -1.07 15.81
C GLN A 24 3.01 -0.14 14.95
N LYS A 25 4.32 -0.36 15.00
CA LYS A 25 5.25 0.31 14.10
C LYS A 25 4.94 -0.23 12.71
N LEU A 26 4.21 0.53 11.90
CA LEU A 26 3.89 0.10 10.54
C LEU A 26 5.22 -0.03 9.78
N PRO A 27 5.64 -1.25 9.37
CA PRO A 27 6.84 -1.37 8.58
C PRO A 27 6.57 -0.69 7.23
N LEU A 28 7.14 0.51 7.06
CA LEU A 28 7.14 1.23 5.79
C LEU A 28 8.11 0.52 4.83
N GLY A 29 7.70 -0.64 4.35
CA GLY A 29 8.35 -1.35 3.26
C GLY A 29 7.80 -0.85 1.93
N PHE A 30 8.68 -0.40 1.04
CA PHE A 30 8.30 -0.07 -0.33
C PHE A 30 8.62 -1.23 -1.25
N LYS A 31 7.68 -1.60 -2.10
CA LYS A 31 7.94 -2.49 -3.23
C LYS A 31 8.13 -1.63 -4.47
N SER A 32 9.30 -1.74 -5.09
CA SER A 32 9.63 -1.02 -6.31
C SER A 32 9.35 -1.90 -7.53
N TYR A 33 8.82 -1.28 -8.59
CA TYR A 33 8.66 -1.89 -9.90
C TYR A 33 9.46 -1.08 -10.92
N SER A 34 10.06 -1.79 -11.86
CA SER A 34 10.95 -1.25 -12.90
C SER A 34 10.60 -1.84 -14.26
N ASN A 35 11.37 -1.46 -15.28
CA ASN A 35 11.26 -2.08 -16.60
C ASN A 35 11.45 -3.59 -16.60
N LYS A 36 12.26 -4.11 -15.66
CA LYS A 36 12.48 -5.56 -15.50
C LYS A 36 11.23 -6.29 -15.01
N ASP A 37 10.30 -5.56 -14.38
CA ASP A 37 9.06 -6.09 -13.82
C ASP A 37 7.87 -5.90 -14.78
N GLY A 38 8.10 -5.33 -15.97
CA GLY A 38 7.10 -5.14 -17.02
C GLY A 38 6.54 -3.73 -17.17
N LEU A 39 6.97 -2.76 -16.34
CA LEU A 39 6.62 -1.35 -16.52
C LEU A 39 7.32 -0.80 -17.78
N SER A 40 6.61 -0.10 -18.67
CA SER A 40 7.26 0.34 -19.92
C SER A 40 8.28 1.48 -19.76
N SER A 41 8.11 2.38 -18.78
CA SER A 41 9.11 3.39 -18.42
C SER A 41 9.06 3.73 -16.93
N SER A 42 10.22 3.99 -16.32
CA SER A 42 10.33 4.48 -14.94
C SER A 42 9.83 5.92 -14.78
N THR A 43 9.70 6.66 -15.87
CA THR A 43 9.15 8.02 -15.88
C THR A 43 7.62 7.94 -15.94
N ILE A 44 6.97 8.16 -14.78
CA ILE A 44 5.52 8.18 -14.65
C ILE A 44 5.03 9.62 -14.56
N TYR A 45 4.16 10.03 -15.48
CA TYR A 45 3.56 11.38 -15.49
C TYR A 45 2.24 11.46 -14.73
N SER A 46 1.47 10.37 -14.71
CA SER A 46 0.18 10.34 -14.04
C SER A 46 -0.18 8.92 -13.61
N LEU A 47 -0.94 8.81 -12.53
CA LEU A 47 -1.42 7.56 -11.98
C LEU A 47 -2.87 7.71 -11.50
N CYS A 48 -3.73 6.76 -11.86
CA CYS A 48 -5.08 6.67 -11.33
C CYS A 48 -5.50 5.22 -11.10
N LYS A 49 -6.49 5.00 -10.23
CA LYS A 49 -7.13 3.69 -10.02
C LYS A 49 -8.52 3.74 -10.62
N ASP A 50 -8.90 2.71 -11.37
CA ASP A 50 -10.27 2.60 -11.87
C ASP A 50 -11.22 1.93 -10.87
N HIS A 51 -12.50 1.85 -11.24
CA HIS A 51 -13.56 1.23 -10.42
C HIS A 51 -13.40 -0.29 -10.26
N PHE A 52 -12.64 -0.96 -11.13
CA PHE A 52 -12.34 -2.38 -11.04
C PHE A 52 -11.10 -2.65 -10.17
N GLY A 53 -10.39 -1.61 -9.73
CA GLY A 53 -9.21 -1.70 -8.89
C GLY A 53 -7.89 -1.79 -9.67
N PHE A 54 -7.91 -1.67 -11.00
CA PHE A 54 -6.67 -1.60 -11.78
C PHE A 54 -6.00 -0.25 -11.60
N LEU A 55 -4.66 -0.26 -11.52
CA LEU A 55 -3.87 0.97 -11.59
C LEU A 55 -3.50 1.26 -13.04
N TRP A 56 -3.75 2.49 -13.46
CA TRP A 56 -3.37 3.02 -14.75
C TRP A 56 -2.23 4.01 -14.57
N LEU A 57 -1.13 3.79 -15.29
CA LEU A 57 0.08 4.60 -15.22
C LEU A 57 0.39 5.17 -16.61
N ALA A 58 0.30 6.48 -16.75
CA ALA A 58 0.76 7.18 -17.94
C ALA A 58 2.28 7.34 -17.84
N THR A 59 3.01 6.66 -18.71
CA THR A 59 4.48 6.69 -18.72
C THR A 59 4.99 7.32 -20.01
N GLU A 60 6.28 7.65 -20.03
CA GLU A 60 6.97 8.14 -21.23
C GLU A 60 6.88 7.18 -22.43
N ASP A 61 6.86 5.86 -22.18
CA ASP A 61 6.77 4.84 -23.23
C ASP A 61 5.42 4.09 -23.17
N GLY A 62 4.33 4.84 -23.21
CA GLY A 62 2.98 4.29 -23.32
C GLY A 62 2.20 4.19 -22.01
N LEU A 63 1.00 3.64 -22.11
CA LEU A 63 0.05 3.51 -21.00
C LEU A 63 0.14 2.10 -20.40
N ASN A 64 0.31 2.00 -19.09
CA ASN A 64 0.40 0.73 -18.38
C ASN A 64 -0.85 0.51 -17.53
N ARG A 65 -1.42 -0.69 -17.57
CA ARG A 65 -2.45 -1.15 -16.64
C ARG A 65 -1.87 -2.25 -15.75
N PHE A 66 -1.96 -2.07 -14.44
CA PHE A 66 -1.43 -2.99 -13.44
C PHE A 66 -2.56 -3.64 -12.63
N ASP A 67 -2.51 -4.97 -12.51
CA ASP A 67 -3.52 -5.79 -11.80
C ASP A 67 -3.13 -6.19 -10.37
N GLY A 68 -1.98 -5.71 -9.87
CA GLY A 68 -1.39 -6.12 -8.60
C GLY A 68 -0.22 -7.09 -8.76
N THR A 69 -0.11 -7.75 -9.92
CA THR A 69 0.95 -8.71 -10.24
C THR A 69 1.65 -8.38 -11.55
N ASN A 70 0.90 -8.08 -12.62
CA ASN A 70 1.38 -7.94 -13.98
C ASN A 70 1.01 -6.57 -14.58
N PHE A 71 1.86 -6.10 -15.49
CA PHE A 71 1.60 -4.93 -16.32
C PHE A 71 1.13 -5.34 -17.71
N LYS A 72 0.07 -4.69 -18.19
CA LYS A 72 -0.34 -4.69 -19.60
C LYS A 72 -0.02 -3.33 -20.22
N ILE A 73 0.76 -3.34 -21.29
CA ILE A 73 1.23 -2.12 -21.96
C ILE A 73 0.36 -1.83 -23.18
N TYR A 74 -0.05 -0.58 -23.32
CA TYR A 74 -0.77 -0.05 -24.47
C TYR A 74 0.11 1.01 -25.15
N ARG A 75 0.42 0.77 -26.43
CA ARG A 75 1.15 1.71 -27.29
C ARG A 75 0.29 2.04 -28.52
N HIS A 76 0.57 3.19 -29.12
CA HIS A 76 -0.03 3.56 -30.39
C HIS A 76 0.44 2.61 -31.50
N ASP A 77 -0.50 2.10 -32.30
CA ASP A 77 -0.25 1.29 -33.48
C ASP A 77 -0.42 2.16 -34.73
N ALA A 78 0.70 2.55 -35.34
CA ALA A 78 0.70 3.50 -36.46
C ALA A 78 0.09 2.93 -37.75
N GLU A 79 0.02 1.61 -37.91
CA GLU A 79 -0.50 0.99 -39.13
C GLU A 79 -2.03 0.86 -39.10
N LYS A 80 -2.65 0.81 -37.92
CA LYS A 80 -4.12 0.80 -37.78
C LYS A 80 -4.79 2.14 -38.04
N THR A 81 -4.04 3.23 -38.02
CA THR A 81 -4.58 4.60 -38.21
C THR A 81 -4.78 4.95 -39.69
N LYS A 82 -4.31 4.13 -40.64
CA LYS A 82 -4.36 4.40 -42.08
C LYS A 82 -5.53 3.71 -42.84
N ALA A 83 -6.51 3.15 -42.12
CA ALA A 83 -7.66 2.44 -42.70
C ALA A 83 -8.96 3.24 -42.57
#